data_AF-A0A383D0H9-F1
#
_entry.id   AF-A0A383D0H9-F1
#
_cell.length_a   1.000
_cell.length_b   1.000
_cell.length_c   1.000
_cell.angle_alpha   90.00
_cell.angle_beta   90.00
_cell.angle_gamma   90.00
#
_symmetry.space_group_name_H-M   'P 1'
#
loop_
_entity.id
_entity.type
_entity.pdbx_description
1 polymer ?
#
loop_
_entity_poly.entity_id
_entity_poly.type
_entity_poly.pdbx_seq_one_letter_code
_entity_poly.pdbx_strand_id
1 'polypeptide(L)' 'MLRETFDLTGTKLACGEGECGACTIIVDGMSVNSCIMFAADCDGREITTIEG' A
#
# COMPACT_ATOMS: atom_id res chain seq x y z
N MET A 1 -4.98 -6.85 2.76
CA MET A 1 -5.30 -5.99 3.92
C MET A 1 -5.96 -4.67 3.52
N LEU A 2 -5.28 -3.70 2.90
CA LEU A 2 -5.90 -2.39 2.56
C LEU A 2 -7.29 -2.51 1.91
N ARG A 3 -7.38 -3.32 0.85
CA ARG A 3 -8.60 -3.52 0.06
C ARG A 3 -9.67 -4.40 0.70
N GLU A 4 -9.29 -5.31 1.58
CA GLU A 4 -10.14 -6.43 2.05
C GLU A 4 -10.50 -6.32 3.53
N THR A 5 -9.64 -5.66 4.31
CA THR A 5 -9.76 -5.52 5.76
C THR A 5 -10.16 -4.10 6.13
N PHE A 6 -9.66 -3.10 5.39
CA PHE A 6 -9.96 -1.69 5.63
C PHE A 6 -10.86 -1.07 4.55
N ASP A 7 -11.27 -1.86 3.56
CA ASP A 7 -12.08 -1.41 2.42
C ASP A 7 -11.54 -0.18 1.67
N LEU A 8 -10.23 0.06 1.78
CA LEU A 8 -9.48 1.07 1.02
C LEU A 8 -9.12 0.46 -0.34
N THR A 9 -10.06 0.58 -1.27
CA THR A 9 -10.00 -0.11 -2.56
C THR A 9 -9.31 0.69 -3.66
N GLY A 10 -8.95 1.95 -3.41
CA GLY A 10 -8.28 2.86 -4.33
C GLY A 10 -6.93 2.35 -4.79
N THR A 11 -6.10 1.87 -3.86
CA THR A 11 -4.84 1.17 -4.17
C THR A 11 -5.13 -0.14 -4.93
N LYS A 12 -4.52 -0.33 -6.11
CA LYS A 12 -4.86 -1.46 -7.01
C LYS A 12 -3.79 -2.55 -7.01
N LEU A 13 -4.23 -3.80 -6.98
CA LEU A 13 -3.39 -4.94 -7.31
C LEU A 13 -3.40 -5.15 -8.83
N ALA A 14 -2.22 -5.16 -9.46
CA ALA A 14 -2.06 -5.43 -10.89
C ALA A 14 -0.99 -6.51 -11.15
N CYS A 15 0.31 -6.18 -11.06
CA CYS A 15 1.38 -7.18 -11.28
C CYS A 15 1.67 -8.05 -10.04
N GLY A 16 1.58 -7.51 -8.82
CA GLY A 16 1.89 -8.24 -7.58
C GLY A 16 3.38 -8.44 -7.28
N GLU A 17 4.27 -7.89 -8.10
CA GLU A 17 5.73 -8.09 -8.01
C GLU A 17 6.53 -6.79 -7.90
N GLY A 18 5.86 -5.64 -7.78
CA GLY A 18 6.49 -4.33 -7.56
C GLY A 18 6.87 -3.55 -8.82
N GLU A 19 6.57 -4.05 -10.02
CA GLU A 19 7.01 -3.43 -11.28
C GLU A 19 6.07 -2.31 -11.79
N CYS A 20 4.76 -2.46 -11.60
CA CYS A 20 3.77 -1.58 -12.27
C CYS A 20 3.40 -0.29 -11.52
N GLY A 21 3.71 -0.19 -10.22
CA GLY A 21 3.34 0.96 -9.38
C GLY A 21 1.84 1.16 -9.08
N ALA A 22 0.93 0.33 -9.60
CA ALA A 22 -0.52 0.48 -9.37
C ALA A 22 -0.95 0.38 -7.90
N CYS A 23 -0.10 -0.23 -7.06
CA CYS A 23 -0.33 -0.44 -5.63
C CYS A 23 0.45 0.57 -4.76
N THR A 24 0.92 1.69 -5.33
CA THR A 24 1.76 2.65 -4.61
C THR A 24 0.97 3.31 -3.46
N ILE A 25 1.61 3.38 -2.29
CA ILE A 25 1.18 4.09 -1.10
C ILE A 25 2.35 4.95 -0.59
N ILE A 26 2.08 5.88 0.31
CA ILE A 26 3.11 6.63 1.02
C ILE A 26 3.28 6.04 2.41
N VAL A 27 4.53 5.79 2.81
CA VAL A 27 4.89 5.36 4.15
C VAL A 27 6.01 6.26 4.67
N ASP A 28 5.75 6.97 5.76
CA ASP A 28 6.66 7.97 6.34
C ASP A 28 7.20 8.97 5.30
N GLY A 29 6.32 9.43 4.40
CA GLY A 29 6.66 10.38 3.33
C GLY A 29 7.35 9.76 2.10
N MET A 30 7.60 8.44 2.08
CA MET A 30 8.25 7.75 0.97
C MET A 30 7.28 6.87 0.19
N SER A 31 7.39 6.85 -1.13
CA SER A 31 6.59 5.97 -1.99
C SER A 31 7.03 4.51 -1.87
N VAL A 32 6.07 3.61 -1.62
CA VAL A 32 6.29 2.17 -1.47
C VAL A 32 5.22 1.39 -2.22
N ASN A 33 5.60 0.27 -2.83
CA ASN A 33 4.66 -0.68 -3.43
C ASN A 33 4.03 -1.57 -2.36
N SER A 34 2.74 -1.36 -2.05
CA SER A 34 2.05 -2.15 -1.02
C SER A 34 1.93 -3.65 -1.32
N CYS A 35 2.05 -4.08 -2.58
CA CYS A 35 1.94 -5.50 -2.92
C CYS A 35 3.11 -6.36 -2.44
N ILE A 36 4.26 -5.76 -2.14
CA ILE A 36 5.48 -6.45 -1.70
C ILE A 36 5.94 -6.03 -0.28
N MET A 37 5.15 -5.22 0.42
CA MET A 37 5.41 -4.80 1.80
C MET A 37 4.58 -5.66 2.76
N PHE A 38 5.20 -6.19 3.82
CA PHE A 38 4.43 -6.94 4.82
C PHE A 38 3.67 -5.99 5.74
N ALA A 39 2.48 -6.40 6.17
CA ALA A 39 1.70 -5.63 7.14
C ALA A 39 2.43 -5.42 8.48
N ALA A 40 3.32 -6.35 8.85
CA ALA A 40 4.16 -6.21 10.05
C ALA A 40 5.16 -5.04 9.92
N ASP A 41 5.61 -4.73 8.70
CA ASP A 41 6.52 -3.61 8.44
C ASP A 41 5.83 -2.24 8.56
N CYS A 42 4.50 -2.23 8.75
CA CYS A 42 3.68 -1.02 8.91
C CYS A 42 3.50 -0.60 10.37
N ASP A 43 3.88 -1.43 11.34
CA ASP A 43 3.59 -1.17 12.75
C ASP A 43 4.28 0.13 13.23
N GLY A 44 3.49 1.04 13.81
CA GLY A 44 3.96 2.35 14.25
C GLY A 44 4.33 3.36 13.16
N ARG A 45 4.05 3.07 11.88
CA ARG A 45 4.38 3.96 10.75
C ARG A 45 3.18 4.72 10.24
N GLU A 46 3.42 5.90 9.66
CA GLU A 46 2.36 6.68 9.03
C GLU A 46 2.15 6.19 7.60
N ILE A 47 0.92 5.78 7.29
CA ILE A 47 0.54 5.27 5.97
C ILE A 47 -0.56 6.13 5.38
N THR A 48 -0.33 6.62 4.16
CA THR A 48 -1.31 7.34 3.35
C THR A 48 -1.59 6.59 2.07
N THR A 49 -2.87 6.36 1.80
CA THR A 49 -3.38 5.76 0.56
C THR A 49 -3.93 6.85 -0.37
N ILE A 50 -4.52 6.48 -1.50
CA ILE A 50 -5.13 7.48 -2.40
C ILE A 50 -6.40 8.09 -1.80
N GLU A 51 -7.01 7.40 -0.84
CA GLU A 51 -8.20 7.85 -0.13
C GLU A 51 -7.94 8.98 0.87
N GLY A 52 -6.69 9.18 1.30
CA GLY A 52 -6.31 10.12 2.37
C GLY A 52 -5.72 9.40 3.58
#